data_AF-A0A948QUJ5-F1
#
_entry.id   AF-A0A948QUJ5-F1
#
_cell.length_a   1.000
_cell.length_b   1.000
_cell.length_c   1.000
_cell.angle_alpha   90.00
_cell.angle_beta   90.00
_cell.angle_gamma   90.00
#
_symmetry.space_group_name_H-M   'P 1'
#
loop_
_entity.id
_entity.type
_entity.pdbx_description
1 polymer ?
#
loop_
_entity_poly.entity_id
_entity_poly.type
_entity_poly.pdbx_seq_one_letter_code
_entity_poly.pdbx_strand_id
1 'polypeptide(L)' 'MYKKHAKPKSEGDKSSGGIIDKVRPLPVSKVQLICGKCGKITRAGFSLSKNGKERICLKCKSPI' A
#
# COMPACT_ATOMS: atom_id res chain seq x y z
N MET A 1 6.21 6.92 10.44
CA MET A 1 6.68 5.59 10.88
C MET A 1 6.37 5.41 12.37
N TYR A 2 6.14 4.20 12.84
CA TYR A 2 5.86 3.94 14.26
C TYR A 2 7.11 3.42 14.97
N LYS A 3 7.54 4.15 15.99
CA LYS A 3 8.66 3.75 16.84
C LYS A 3 8.19 2.69 17.84
N LYS A 4 8.77 1.49 17.75
CA LYS A 4 8.52 0.39 18.68
C LYS A 4 9.80 0.09 19.46
N HIS A 5 9.73 0.16 20.79
CA HIS A 5 10.74 -0.40 21.65
C HIS A 5 10.72 -1.93 21.54
N ALA A 6 11.82 -2.52 21.07
CA ALA A 6 11.98 -3.97 20.95
C ALA A 6 13.04 -4.45 21.95
N LYS A 7 12.67 -5.47 22.72
CA LYS A 7 13.62 -6.19 23.58
C LYS A 7 14.49 -7.11 22.70
N PRO A 8 15.79 -7.26 23.03
CA PRO A 8 16.65 -8.25 22.38
C PRO A 8 16.10 -9.66 22.62
N LYS A 9 16.26 -10.55 21.63
CA LYS A 9 15.66 -11.90 21.67
C LYS A 9 16.49 -12.92 22.42
N SER A 10 17.79 -12.72 22.59
CA SER A 10 18.65 -13.56 23.43
C SER A 10 19.85 -12.75 23.97
N GLU A 11 20.45 -13.27 25.04
CA GLU A 11 21.63 -12.71 25.72
C GLU A 11 22.89 -13.01 24.88
N GLY A 12 23.04 -12.30 23.77
CA GLY A 12 24.15 -12.49 22.82
C GLY A 12 23.80 -12.22 21.36
N ASP A 13 22.51 -12.16 21.02
CA ASP A 13 22.09 -11.78 19.67
C ASP A 13 22.39 -10.31 19.40
N LYS A 14 23.24 -10.07 18.39
CA LYS A 14 23.49 -8.75 17.76
C LYS A 14 22.25 -8.14 17.08
N SER A 15 21.08 -8.75 17.27
CA SER A 15 19.78 -8.19 16.91
C SER A 15 19.50 -7.01 17.82
N SER A 16 20.08 -5.86 17.47
CA SER A 16 20.04 -4.60 18.20
C SER A 16 18.67 -4.37 18.85
N GLY A 17 18.63 -4.55 20.17
CA GLY A 17 17.55 -4.02 20.98
C GLY A 17 17.51 -2.50 20.85
N GLY A 18 16.36 -1.90 21.12
CA GLY A 18 16.20 -0.45 21.04
C GLY A 18 14.95 -0.02 20.31
N ILE A 19 14.97 1.20 19.79
CA ILE A 19 13.83 1.82 19.10
C ILE A 19 13.91 1.45 17.63
N ILE A 20 12.96 0.62 17.18
CA ILE A 20 12.86 0.18 15.79
C ILE A 20 11.69 0.90 15.13
N ASP A 21 11.91 1.42 13.92
CA ASP A 21 10.81 1.91 13.09
C ASP A 21 10.07 0.75 12.43
N LYS A 22 8.76 0.70 12.64
CA LYS A 22 7.87 -0.29 12.02
C LYS A 22 6.75 0.39 11.26
N VAL A 23 6.32 -0.24 10.17
CA VAL A 23 5.13 0.15 9.42
C VAL A 23 3.90 -0.35 10.19
N ARG A 24 2.88 0.51 10.31
CA ARG A 24 1.57 0.14 10.85
C ARG A 24 0.54 0.13 9.73
N PRO A 25 -0.53 -0.70 9.86
CA PRO A 25 -1.62 -0.67 8.90
C PRO A 25 -2.25 0.72 8.86
N LEU A 26 -2.69 1.12 7.67
CA LEU A 26 -3.47 2.33 7.44
C LEU A 26 -4.88 1.93 6.98
N PRO A 27 -5.92 2.66 7.39
CA PRO A 27 -7.27 2.40 6.92
C PRO A 27 -7.36 2.67 5.40
N VAL A 28 -8.06 1.79 4.70
CA VAL A 28 -8.20 1.83 3.22
C VAL A 28 -8.84 3.15 2.75
N SER A 29 -9.72 3.76 3.55
CA SER A 29 -10.36 5.04 3.23
C SER A 29 -9.39 6.23 3.20
N LYS A 30 -8.19 6.10 3.79
CA LYS A 30 -7.15 7.15 3.81
C LYS A 30 -6.12 7.01 2.69
N VAL A 31 -6.27 6.04 1.79
CA VAL A 31 -5.38 5.86 0.62
C VAL A 31 -6.15 5.99 -0.68
N GLN A 32 -5.46 6.40 -1.74
CA GLN A 32 -6.02 6.50 -3.10
C GLN A 32 -5.08 5.86 -4.12
N LEU A 33 -5.64 5.35 -5.21
CA LEU A 33 -4.86 4.73 -6.29
C LEU A 33 -4.24 5.81 -7.18
N ILE A 34 -2.99 5.61 -7.57
CA ILE A 34 -2.35 6.40 -8.61
C ILE A 34 -2.41 5.58 -9.89
N CYS A 35 -2.94 6.15 -10.96
CA CYS A 35 -3.00 5.45 -12.24
C CYS A 35 -1.61 5.45 -12.89
N GLY A 36 -1.03 4.28 -13.16
CA GLY A 36 0.29 4.15 -13.79
C GLY A 36 0.38 4.75 -15.21
N LYS A 37 -0.75 4.91 -15.91
CA LYS A 37 -0.79 5.47 -17.27
C LYS A 37 -0.86 6.99 -17.31
N CYS A 38 -1.62 7.62 -16.42
CA CYS A 38 -1.80 9.07 -16.42
C CYS A 38 -1.14 9.80 -15.25
N GLY A 39 -0.57 9.08 -14.28
CA GLY A 39 0.09 9.64 -13.10
C GLY A 39 -0.85 10.34 -12.10
N LYS A 40 -2.14 10.42 -12.40
CA LYS A 40 -3.12 11.12 -11.56
C LYS A 40 -3.66 10.21 -10.46
N ILE A 41 -3.97 10.82 -9.33
CA ILE A 41 -4.69 10.18 -8.23
C ILE A 41 -6.15 9.96 -8.65
N THR A 42 -6.63 8.72 -8.62
CA THR A 42 -7.92 8.31 -9.20
C THR A 42 -8.65 7.27 -8.34
N ARG A 43 -9.97 7.16 -8.54
CA ARG A 43 -10.78 6.05 -8.03
C ARG A 43 -10.87 4.94 -9.09
N ALA A 44 -10.92 3.68 -8.64
CA ALA A 44 -11.16 2.53 -9.52
C ALA A 44 -12.65 2.41 -9.88
N GLY A 45 -12.93 2.29 -11.17
CA GLY A 45 -14.21 1.84 -11.71
C GLY A 45 -14.09 0.40 -12.23
N PHE A 46 -15.18 -0.13 -12.78
CA PHE A 46 -15.19 -1.44 -13.44
C PHE A 46 -15.70 -1.32 -14.87
N SER A 47 -15.10 -2.09 -15.77
CA SER A 47 -15.55 -2.30 -17.15
C SER A 47 -15.66 -3.80 -17.40
N LEU A 48 -16.66 -4.19 -18.19
CA LEU A 48 -16.77 -5.55 -18.70
C LEU A 48 -16.07 -5.59 -20.07
N SER A 49 -15.00 -6.37 -20.16
CA SER A 49 -14.32 -6.70 -21.41
C SER A 49 -14.72 -8.11 -21.85
N LYS A 50 -14.36 -8.49 -23.08
CA LYS A 50 -14.62 -9.85 -23.60
C LYS A 50 -13.95 -10.95 -22.74
N ASN A 51 -12.93 -10.60 -21.97
CA ASN A 51 -12.15 -11.52 -21.14
C ASN A 51 -12.52 -11.45 -19.65
N GLY A 52 -13.51 -10.63 -19.28
CA GLY A 52 -14.01 -10.54 -17.91
C GLY A 52 -14.11 -9.11 -17.38
N LYS A 53 -14.26 -9.00 -16.05
CA LYS A 53 -14.44 -7.72 -15.36
C LYS A 53 -13.07 -7.13 -14.99
N GLU A 54 -12.74 -6.00 -15.59
CA GLU A 54 -11.48 -5.30 -15.37
C GLU A 54 -11.69 -4.01 -14.57
N ARG A 55 -10.69 -3.65 -13.76
CA ARG A 55 -10.66 -2.35 -13.07
C ARG A 55 -10.12 -1.29 -14.00
N ILE A 56 -10.81 -0.16 -14.07
CA ILE A 56 -10.43 0.96 -14.91
C ILE A 56 -10.19 2.21 -14.09
N CYS A 57 -9.29 3.06 -14.58
CA CYS A 57 -9.12 4.40 -14.06
C CYS A 57 -10.30 5.28 -14.48
N LEU A 58 -11.00 5.90 -13.53
CA LEU A 58 -12.13 6.78 -13.87
C LEU A 58 -11.73 8.08 -14.58
N LYS A 59 -10.45 8.50 -14.55
CA LYS A 59 -9.99 9.71 -15.25
C LYS A 59 -9.62 9.46 -16.71
N CYS A 60 -8.86 8.41 -17.00
CA CYS A 60 -8.37 8.13 -18.37
C CYS A 60 -8.99 6.89 -19.01
N LYS A 61 -9.94 6.21 -18.33
CA LYS A 61 -10.68 5.02 -18.79
C LYS A 61 -9.83 3.80 -19.17
N SER A 62 -8.51 3.89 -19.01
CA SER A 62 -7.62 2.77 -19.24
C SER A 62 -7.67 1.76 -18.09
N PRO A 63 -7.35 0.48 -18.35
CA PRO A 63 -7.12 -0.50 -17.29
C PRO A 63 -6.11 0.01 -16.26
N ILE A 64 -6.46 -0.11 -14.98
CA ILE A 64 -5.63 0.29 -13.83
C ILE A 64 -4.84 -0.88 -13.27
#